data_AF-A0A2S4N507-F1
#
_entry.id   AF-A0A2S4N507-F1
#
_cell.length_a   1.000
_cell.length_b   1.000
_cell.length_c   1.000
_cell.angle_alpha   90.00
_cell.angle_beta   90.00
_cell.angle_gamma   90.00
#
_symmetry.space_group_name_H-M   'P 1'
#
loop_
_entity.id
_entity.type
_entity.pdbx_description
1 polymer ?
#
loop_
_entity_poly.entity_id
_entity_poly.type
_entity_poly.pdbx_seq_one_letter_code
_entity_poly.pdbx_strand_id
1 'polypeptide(L)'
;MKNISFLFLLLTNYIYSQSVIKTYYDPIYKTKLKEVYQVKPNTTTINGYYKLYDSYGFLLVERNYINNIQNGKSTSYYGADEASLQYEKARNESLGKISGTFNYKNGKLDGLQTYFDYSREGKRFIKKKETYENGIMIGFIEYYSNGIEKKVLQIGNCYEKYESGKKLAEYISDKDGKLQGKYISWFELGSKMKEGEFVNDEKNEVWFEYNEDGSLKSKTEYNLGKRVPTQEEKEIEEKKLKEAEAEAKRKETEKVEREKKWANEAENAKLKQIQERKESELYYINQDFKSENQLVITKYQYREQDNVKYIKKNLYKSYEIATAYISEYISNKENDIDKKIELAKTRLNLALKMNFLIDKNTNDLEKQLKKTENVLEIIQLFGIK
;
A
#
# COMPACT_ATOMS: atom_id res chain seq x y z
N MET A 1 73.22 28.27 -79.42
CA MET A 1 71.80 28.67 -79.48
C MET A 1 70.95 27.45 -79.12
N LYS A 2 70.46 27.38 -77.88
CA LYS A 2 69.50 26.36 -77.43
C LYS A 2 68.25 27.11 -76.96
N ASN A 3 67.17 27.04 -77.74
CA ASN A 3 65.88 27.59 -77.39
C ASN A 3 65.20 26.64 -76.40
N ILE A 4 65.14 27.03 -75.14
CA ILE A 4 64.32 26.39 -74.12
C ILE A 4 62.95 27.07 -74.16
N SER A 5 61.96 26.39 -74.73
CA SER A 5 60.56 26.81 -74.66
C SER A 5 60.01 26.45 -73.28
N PHE A 6 59.68 27.46 -72.48
CA PHE A 6 59.03 27.32 -71.19
C PHE A 6 57.51 27.26 -71.41
N LEU A 7 56.91 26.07 -71.30
CA LEU A 7 55.48 25.87 -71.38
C LEU A 7 54.86 26.20 -70.01
N PHE A 8 54.25 27.38 -69.89
CA PHE A 8 53.51 27.80 -68.70
C PHE A 8 52.15 27.09 -68.65
N LEU A 9 51.99 26.11 -67.75
CA LEU A 9 50.71 25.49 -67.44
C LEU A 9 49.90 26.43 -66.52
N LEU A 10 48.97 27.18 -67.11
CA LEU A 10 47.96 27.95 -66.37
C LEU A 10 46.90 27.00 -65.81
N LEU A 11 47.08 26.56 -64.56
CA LEU A 11 46.01 25.97 -63.75
C LEU A 11 45.00 27.07 -63.40
N THR A 12 43.93 27.18 -64.17
CA THR A 12 42.78 28.02 -63.84
C THR A 12 42.03 27.40 -62.67
N ASN A 13 42.36 27.83 -61.45
CA ASN A 13 41.48 27.62 -60.30
C ASN A 13 40.21 28.46 -60.54
N TYR A 14 39.14 27.83 -61.02
CA TYR A 14 37.80 28.41 -60.97
C TYR A 14 37.40 28.57 -59.50
N ILE A 15 37.71 29.72 -58.91
CA ILE A 15 37.11 30.16 -57.65
C ILE A 15 35.65 30.46 -57.97
N TYR A 16 34.77 29.47 -57.76
CA TYR A 16 33.34 29.69 -57.87
C TYR A 16 32.92 30.70 -56.79
N SER A 17 32.58 31.91 -57.22
CA SER A 17 32.07 33.00 -56.37
C SER A 17 30.75 32.58 -55.72
N GLN A 18 30.67 32.59 -54.40
CA GLN A 18 29.46 32.22 -53.66
C GLN A 18 28.37 33.29 -53.81
N SER A 19 27.10 32.89 -53.94
CA SER A 19 25.98 33.83 -53.98
C SER A 19 25.50 34.16 -52.56
N VAL A 20 25.22 35.43 -52.27
CA VAL A 20 24.71 35.87 -50.96
C VAL A 20 23.21 36.09 -51.03
N ILE A 21 22.46 35.45 -50.14
CA ILE A 21 21.02 35.61 -50.00
C ILE A 21 20.72 36.44 -48.75
N LYS A 22 19.72 37.31 -48.84
CA LYS A 22 19.20 38.10 -47.72
C LYS A 22 17.69 37.89 -47.61
N THR A 23 17.22 37.64 -46.39
CA THR A 23 15.78 37.59 -46.06
C THR A 23 15.45 38.73 -45.09
N TYR A 24 14.17 39.09 -45.01
CA TYR A 24 13.71 40.25 -44.25
C TYR A 24 12.47 39.89 -43.44
N TYR A 25 12.34 40.46 -42.24
CA TYR A 25 11.12 40.37 -41.43
C TYR A 25 9.96 41.15 -42.05
N ASP A 26 10.27 42.13 -42.88
CA ASP A 26 9.35 42.99 -43.63
C ASP A 26 9.58 42.81 -45.15
N PRO A 27 9.10 41.73 -45.78
CA PRO A 27 9.44 41.38 -47.17
C PRO A 27 9.14 42.47 -48.21
N ILE A 28 8.17 43.34 -47.93
CA ILE A 28 7.76 44.45 -48.80
C ILE A 28 8.78 45.59 -48.75
N TYR A 29 9.16 46.04 -47.55
CA TYR A 29 10.00 47.23 -47.36
C TYR A 29 11.50 46.89 -47.28
N LYS A 30 11.84 45.64 -46.95
CA LYS A 30 13.21 45.12 -46.87
C LYS A 30 14.14 45.96 -45.99
N THR A 31 13.61 46.49 -44.88
CA THR A 31 14.34 47.34 -43.94
C THR A 31 14.86 46.57 -42.73
N LYS A 32 14.24 45.44 -42.36
CA LYS A 32 14.57 44.64 -41.19
C LYS A 32 15.17 43.30 -41.62
N LEU A 33 16.49 43.25 -41.63
CA LEU A 33 17.24 42.05 -42.01
C LEU A 33 16.90 40.88 -41.07
N LYS A 34 16.65 39.71 -41.65
CA LYS A 34 16.36 38.48 -40.91
C LYS A 34 17.52 37.50 -41.05
N GLU A 35 17.85 37.07 -42.26
CA GLU A 35 18.97 36.16 -42.52
C GLU A 35 19.91 36.70 -43.59
N VAL A 36 21.20 36.38 -43.46
CA VAL A 36 22.21 36.55 -44.53
C VAL A 36 23.03 35.28 -44.64
N TYR A 37 23.05 34.65 -45.80
CA TYR A 37 23.77 33.39 -45.96
C TYR A 37 24.33 33.19 -47.37
N GLN A 38 25.39 32.37 -47.45
CA GLN A 38 26.05 32.01 -48.70
C GLN A 38 25.53 30.69 -49.24
N VAL A 39 25.21 30.65 -50.53
CA VAL A 39 24.86 29.43 -51.27
C VAL A 39 25.84 29.17 -52.40
N LYS A 40 25.95 27.89 -52.80
CA LYS A 40 26.66 27.54 -54.03
C LYS A 40 25.96 28.15 -55.25
N PRO A 41 26.73 28.56 -56.29
CA PRO A 41 26.17 29.14 -57.50
C PRO A 41 25.04 28.29 -58.08
N ASN A 42 23.91 28.93 -58.42
CA ASN A 42 22.75 28.29 -59.05
C ASN A 42 22.13 27.13 -58.23
N THR A 43 22.29 27.15 -56.91
CA THR A 43 21.66 26.16 -56.01
C THR A 43 21.03 26.82 -54.79
N THR A 44 20.22 26.06 -54.05
CA THR A 44 19.76 26.41 -52.70
C THR A 44 20.68 25.87 -51.60
N THR A 45 21.81 25.28 -51.96
CA THR A 45 22.74 24.64 -51.03
C THR A 45 23.57 25.69 -50.31
N ILE A 46 23.32 25.87 -49.01
CA ILE A 46 24.10 26.74 -48.13
C ILE A 46 25.52 26.18 -48.01
N ASN A 47 26.50 27.04 -48.30
CA ASN A 47 27.91 26.69 -48.26
C ASN A 47 28.75 27.95 -48.03
N GLY A 48 29.20 28.14 -46.79
CA GLY A 48 29.82 29.36 -46.31
C GLY A 48 29.15 29.84 -45.02
N TYR A 49 29.18 31.14 -44.76
CA TYR A 49 28.59 31.70 -43.55
C TYR A 49 27.06 31.78 -43.62
N TYR A 50 26.45 31.77 -42.44
CA TYR A 50 25.04 32.06 -42.20
C TYR A 50 24.92 32.97 -40.99
N LYS A 51 24.12 34.03 -41.11
CA LYS A 51 23.83 35.00 -40.05
C LYS A 51 22.33 35.12 -39.87
N LEU A 52 21.88 35.14 -38.62
CA LEU A 52 20.49 35.40 -38.24
C LEU A 52 20.46 36.60 -37.32
N TYR A 53 19.50 37.49 -37.54
CA TYR A 53 19.27 38.70 -36.76
C TYR A 53 17.89 38.62 -36.09
N ASP A 54 17.72 39.28 -34.96
CA ASP A 54 16.39 39.48 -34.35
C ASP A 54 15.60 40.59 -35.06
N SER A 55 14.35 40.80 -34.65
CA SER A 55 13.47 41.82 -35.25
C SER A 55 13.90 43.27 -35.00
N TYR A 56 14.88 43.47 -34.10
CA TYR A 56 15.48 44.75 -33.75
C TYR A 56 16.83 44.96 -34.44
N GLY A 57 17.32 43.98 -35.19
CA GLY A 57 18.56 44.05 -35.98
C GLY A 57 19.82 43.60 -35.23
N PHE A 58 19.70 43.04 -34.02
CA PHE A 58 20.85 42.45 -33.33
C PHE A 58 21.16 41.08 -33.91
N LEU A 59 22.44 40.82 -34.18
CA LEU A 59 22.89 39.49 -34.61
C LEU A 59 22.60 38.49 -33.50
N LEU A 60 21.95 37.37 -33.82
CA LEU A 60 21.65 36.27 -32.90
C LEU A 60 22.66 35.13 -33.04
N VAL A 61 22.98 34.74 -34.28
CA VAL A 61 23.94 33.68 -34.56
C VAL A 61 24.75 33.95 -35.81
N GLU A 62 26.01 33.52 -35.79
CA GLU A 62 26.88 33.34 -36.94
C GLU A 62 27.31 31.87 -36.99
N ARG A 63 27.12 31.22 -38.14
CA ARG A 63 27.39 29.80 -38.36
C ARG A 63 28.15 29.60 -39.66
N ASN A 64 28.80 28.45 -39.77
CA ASN A 64 29.45 28.00 -40.99
C ASN A 64 28.82 26.69 -41.46
N TYR A 65 28.62 26.57 -42.78
CA TYR A 65 28.00 25.43 -43.43
C TYR A 65 28.88 24.93 -44.57
N ILE A 66 28.95 23.61 -44.73
CA ILE A 66 29.48 22.93 -45.91
C ILE A 66 28.35 22.06 -46.44
N ASN A 67 27.86 22.34 -47.65
CA ASN A 67 26.79 21.57 -48.28
C ASN A 67 25.54 21.36 -47.39
N ASN A 68 24.95 22.44 -46.86
CA ASN A 68 23.83 22.44 -45.90
C ASN A 68 24.13 21.82 -44.52
N ILE A 69 25.34 21.30 -44.29
CA ILE A 69 25.73 20.69 -43.03
C ILE A 69 26.54 21.70 -42.21
N GLN A 70 26.12 21.97 -40.99
CA GLN A 70 26.84 22.89 -40.10
C GLN A 70 28.24 22.33 -39.78
N ASN A 71 29.28 23.12 -40.01
CA ASN A 71 30.65 22.68 -39.85
C ASN A 71 31.57 23.85 -39.54
N GLY A 72 32.45 23.67 -38.55
CA GLY A 72 33.34 24.69 -38.03
C GLY A 72 32.73 25.47 -36.87
N LYS A 73 33.34 26.61 -36.56
CA LYS A 73 32.97 27.45 -35.42
C LYS A 73 31.67 28.20 -35.70
N SER A 74 30.83 28.28 -34.69
CA SER A 74 29.62 29.09 -34.64
C SER A 74 29.65 29.98 -33.40
N THR A 75 29.06 31.17 -33.50
CA THR A 75 28.97 32.16 -32.42
C THR A 75 27.52 32.54 -32.23
N SER A 76 27.05 32.56 -30.98
CA SER A 76 25.74 33.10 -30.61
C SER A 76 25.92 34.38 -29.80
N TYR A 77 24.90 35.23 -29.84
CA TYR A 77 24.91 36.55 -29.25
C TYR A 77 23.59 36.79 -28.50
N TYR A 78 23.64 37.64 -27.47
CA TYR A 78 22.44 38.10 -26.76
C TYR A 78 21.62 39.02 -27.67
N GLY A 79 20.47 38.53 -28.13
CA GLY A 79 19.44 39.36 -28.78
C GLY A 79 18.72 40.27 -27.78
N ALA A 80 17.84 41.13 -28.31
CA ALA A 80 17.05 42.05 -27.48
C ALA A 80 16.23 41.31 -26.42
N ASP A 81 15.57 40.21 -26.80
CA ASP A 81 14.74 39.42 -25.89
C ASP A 81 15.55 38.80 -24.77
N GLU A 82 16.66 38.12 -25.09
CA GLU A 82 17.52 37.46 -24.09
C GLU A 82 18.17 38.47 -23.14
N ALA A 83 18.65 39.61 -23.67
CA ALA A 83 19.21 40.69 -22.86
C ALA A 83 18.14 41.33 -21.95
N SER A 84 16.88 41.41 -22.38
CA SER A 84 15.80 42.00 -21.57
C SER A 84 15.52 41.23 -20.26
N LEU A 85 15.83 39.94 -20.25
CA LEU A 85 15.68 39.03 -19.10
C LEU A 85 16.80 39.20 -18.06
N GLN A 86 17.86 39.93 -18.38
CA GLN A 86 18.98 40.20 -17.49
C GLN A 86 18.65 41.31 -16.47
N TYR A 87 19.44 41.36 -15.41
CA TYR A 87 19.45 42.48 -14.45
C TYR A 87 19.70 43.82 -15.15
N GLU A 88 19.27 44.94 -14.56
CA GLU A 88 19.33 46.27 -15.21
C GLU A 88 20.70 46.61 -15.80
N LYS A 89 21.79 46.47 -15.02
CA LYS A 89 23.15 46.70 -15.52
C LYS A 89 23.56 45.67 -16.59
N ALA A 90 23.26 44.39 -16.36
CA ALA A 90 23.61 43.30 -17.27
C ALA A 90 22.86 43.37 -18.62
N ARG A 91 21.63 43.90 -18.65
CA ARG A 91 20.84 44.07 -19.87
C ARG A 91 21.58 44.90 -20.91
N ASN A 92 22.05 46.08 -20.50
CA ASN A 92 22.75 46.98 -21.41
C ASN A 92 24.12 46.45 -21.83
N GLU A 93 24.84 45.80 -20.89
CA GLU A 93 26.17 45.24 -21.14
C GLU A 93 26.17 43.95 -21.97
N SER A 94 25.06 43.20 -21.96
CA SER A 94 24.93 41.93 -22.68
C SER A 94 24.45 42.10 -24.12
N LEU A 95 23.58 43.08 -24.39
CA LEU A 95 22.95 43.25 -25.71
C LEU A 95 23.96 43.28 -26.87
N GLY A 96 23.78 42.38 -27.83
CA GLY A 96 24.64 42.21 -29.00
C GLY A 96 26.03 41.64 -28.71
N LYS A 97 26.33 41.25 -27.47
CA LYS A 97 27.58 40.57 -27.10
C LYS A 97 27.46 39.06 -27.25
N ILE A 98 28.59 38.38 -27.35
CA ILE A 98 28.65 36.92 -27.50
C ILE A 98 28.06 36.24 -26.25
N SER A 99 27.02 35.43 -26.46
CA SER A 99 26.41 34.54 -25.46
C SER A 99 27.01 33.14 -25.50
N GLY A 100 27.60 32.72 -26.63
CA GLY A 100 28.33 31.47 -26.69
C GLY A 100 29.14 31.24 -27.96
N THR A 101 30.09 30.31 -27.88
CA THR A 101 30.87 29.81 -29.01
C THR A 101 30.79 28.29 -29.05
N PHE A 102 30.58 27.74 -30.24
CA PHE A 102 30.24 26.34 -30.44
C PHE A 102 31.04 25.79 -31.62
N ASN A 103 31.56 24.58 -31.49
CA ASN A 103 32.27 23.91 -32.58
C ASN A 103 31.42 22.78 -33.12
N TYR A 104 31.33 22.70 -34.45
CA TYR A 104 30.56 21.69 -35.15
C TYR A 104 31.43 20.92 -36.13
N LYS A 105 31.18 19.62 -36.24
CA LYS A 105 31.74 18.75 -37.26
C LYS A 105 30.63 17.88 -37.83
N ASN A 106 30.44 17.94 -39.15
CA ASN A 106 29.41 17.15 -39.84
C ASN A 106 28.00 17.28 -39.21
N GLY A 107 27.61 18.49 -38.82
CA GLY A 107 26.30 18.79 -38.26
C GLY A 107 26.13 18.45 -36.78
N LYS A 108 27.15 17.90 -36.12
CA LYS A 108 27.14 17.57 -34.68
C LYS A 108 28.07 18.49 -33.91
N LEU A 109 27.77 18.74 -32.63
CA LEU A 109 28.73 19.39 -31.72
C LEU A 109 30.00 18.54 -31.60
N ASP A 110 31.15 19.18 -31.70
CA ASP A 110 32.45 18.51 -31.68
C ASP A 110 33.51 19.48 -31.17
N GLY A 111 34.26 19.10 -30.15
CA GLY A 111 35.20 19.97 -29.44
C GLY A 111 34.56 20.75 -28.30
N LEU A 112 35.15 21.92 -27.99
CA LEU A 112 34.83 22.73 -26.81
C LEU A 112 33.78 23.81 -27.09
N GLN A 113 32.72 23.82 -26.31
CA GLN A 113 31.62 24.77 -26.32
C GLN A 113 31.82 25.69 -25.13
N THR A 114 31.60 26.99 -25.30
CA THR A 114 31.72 27.96 -24.20
C THR A 114 30.49 28.84 -24.18
N TYR A 115 29.89 28.95 -23.01
CA TYR A 115 28.69 29.75 -22.76
C TYR A 115 29.08 30.88 -21.81
N PHE A 116 28.64 32.08 -22.12
CA PHE A 116 28.86 33.27 -21.30
C PHE A 116 27.58 33.63 -20.54
N ASP A 117 27.73 34.44 -19.49
CA ASP A 117 26.64 35.09 -18.77
C ASP A 117 27.16 36.38 -18.13
N TYR A 118 26.26 37.15 -17.51
CA TYR A 118 26.56 38.43 -16.90
C TYR A 118 26.20 38.44 -15.41
N SER A 119 27.09 38.97 -14.58
CA SER A 119 26.81 39.16 -13.15
C SER A 119 25.78 40.27 -12.94
N ARG A 120 25.26 40.40 -11.72
CA ARG A 120 24.38 41.53 -11.33
C ARG A 120 24.99 42.89 -11.62
N GLU A 121 26.32 42.99 -11.56
CA GLU A 121 27.07 44.22 -11.85
C GLU A 121 27.36 44.43 -13.33
N GLY A 122 26.84 43.59 -14.22
CA GLY A 122 27.06 43.67 -15.67
C GLY A 122 28.44 43.17 -16.12
N LYS A 123 29.17 42.45 -15.26
CA LYS A 123 30.45 41.84 -15.65
C LYS A 123 30.22 40.50 -16.35
N ARG A 124 30.70 40.37 -17.58
CA ARG A 124 30.67 39.09 -18.32
C ARG A 124 31.58 38.05 -17.67
N PHE A 125 31.10 36.82 -17.55
CA PHE A 125 31.88 35.66 -17.11
C PHE A 125 31.54 34.42 -17.97
N ILE A 126 32.40 33.40 -17.91
CA ILE A 126 32.10 32.10 -18.54
C ILE A 126 31.13 31.38 -17.60
N LYS A 127 29.93 31.05 -18.06
CA LYS A 127 28.93 30.31 -17.28
C LYS A 127 29.25 28.83 -17.21
N LYS A 128 29.54 28.26 -18.37
CA LYS A 128 29.89 26.85 -18.51
C LYS A 128 30.68 26.57 -19.77
N LYS A 129 31.37 25.44 -19.76
CA LYS A 129 32.01 24.82 -20.91
C LYS A 129 31.49 23.39 -21.05
N GLU A 130 31.34 22.95 -22.28
CA GLU A 130 30.96 21.56 -22.58
C GLU A 130 31.89 21.03 -23.67
N THR A 131 32.41 19.83 -23.51
CA THR A 131 33.27 19.17 -24.50
C THR A 131 32.50 18.01 -25.12
N TYR A 132 32.45 17.97 -26.43
CA TYR A 132 31.75 16.91 -27.18
C TYR A 132 32.72 16.20 -28.12
N GLU A 133 32.46 14.92 -28.34
CA GLU A 133 33.10 14.12 -29.38
C GLU A 133 32.01 13.50 -30.24
N ASN A 134 31.95 13.89 -31.52
CA ASN A 134 30.94 13.42 -32.48
C ASN A 134 29.48 13.50 -31.99
N GLY A 135 29.14 14.56 -31.24
CA GLY A 135 27.81 14.81 -30.70
C GLY A 135 27.54 14.20 -29.32
N ILE A 136 28.50 13.48 -28.72
CA ILE A 136 28.39 12.93 -27.36
C ILE A 136 29.13 13.86 -26.39
N MET A 137 28.47 14.33 -25.33
CA MET A 137 29.10 15.15 -24.30
C MET A 137 30.02 14.30 -23.43
N ILE A 138 31.32 14.63 -23.40
CA ILE A 138 32.36 13.90 -22.65
C ILE A 138 32.93 14.70 -21.48
N GLY A 139 32.58 15.99 -21.39
CA GLY A 139 33.01 16.85 -20.29
C GLY A 139 32.12 18.07 -20.13
N PHE A 140 31.93 18.50 -18.89
CA PHE A 140 31.15 19.67 -18.52
C PHE A 140 31.83 20.39 -17.35
N ILE A 141 31.97 21.71 -17.47
CA ILE A 141 32.50 22.57 -16.42
C ILE A 141 31.52 23.73 -16.22
N GLU A 142 31.01 23.92 -15.02
CA GLU A 142 30.22 25.09 -14.62
C GLU A 142 31.08 26.02 -13.77
N TYR A 143 30.87 27.33 -13.88
CA TYR A 143 31.59 28.35 -13.12
C TYR A 143 30.64 29.27 -12.35
N TYR A 144 31.11 29.77 -11.22
CA TYR A 144 30.52 30.91 -10.53
C TYR A 144 30.80 32.22 -11.27
N SER A 145 30.07 33.28 -10.91
CA SER A 145 30.24 34.61 -11.53
C SER A 145 31.62 35.24 -11.25
N ASN A 146 32.31 34.78 -10.20
CA ASN A 146 33.67 35.18 -9.87
C ASN A 146 34.74 34.41 -10.67
N GLY A 147 34.35 33.44 -11.50
CA GLY A 147 35.24 32.64 -12.35
C GLY A 147 35.78 31.37 -11.71
N ILE A 148 35.41 31.05 -10.47
CA ILE A 148 35.75 29.79 -9.83
C ILE A 148 34.92 28.67 -10.44
N GLU A 149 35.55 27.53 -10.74
CA GLU A 149 34.86 26.32 -11.16
C GLU A 149 33.93 25.85 -10.05
N LYS A 150 32.64 25.76 -10.35
CA LYS A 150 31.62 25.26 -9.46
C LYS A 150 31.53 23.74 -9.51
N LYS A 151 31.56 23.19 -10.73
CA LYS A 151 31.29 21.77 -10.96
C LYS A 151 32.02 21.28 -12.21
N VAL A 152 32.67 20.14 -12.10
CA VAL A 152 33.29 19.42 -13.23
C VAL A 152 32.72 18.01 -13.29
N LEU A 153 32.12 17.68 -14.43
CA LEU A 153 31.59 16.36 -14.76
C LEU A 153 32.33 15.81 -15.98
N GLN A 154 32.85 14.59 -15.87
CA GLN A 154 33.55 13.88 -16.94
C GLN A 154 33.63 12.39 -16.60
N ILE A 155 33.93 11.55 -17.58
CA ILE A 155 34.20 10.14 -17.33
C ILE A 155 35.42 10.03 -16.39
N GLY A 156 35.26 9.30 -15.28
CA GLY A 156 36.25 9.24 -14.21
C GLY A 156 36.01 10.31 -13.15
N ASN A 157 37.06 11.02 -12.76
CA ASN A 157 37.02 11.93 -11.60
C ASN A 157 36.24 13.22 -11.88
N CYS A 158 35.23 13.45 -11.06
CA CYS A 158 34.39 14.64 -11.01
C CYS A 158 34.59 15.38 -9.68
N TYR A 159 34.29 16.68 -9.66
CA TYR A 159 34.32 17.44 -8.41
C TYR A 159 33.39 18.64 -8.43
N GLU A 160 33.09 19.13 -7.22
CA GLU A 160 32.38 20.37 -6.97
C GLU A 160 33.17 21.21 -5.97
N LYS A 161 33.06 22.53 -6.09
CA LYS A 161 33.68 23.50 -5.17
C LYS A 161 32.64 24.51 -4.70
N TYR A 162 32.89 25.07 -3.53
CA TYR A 162 32.20 26.27 -3.06
C TYR A 162 32.61 27.50 -3.87
N GLU A 163 31.83 28.59 -3.77
CA GLU A 163 32.17 29.86 -4.42
C GLU A 163 33.48 30.45 -3.88
N SER A 164 33.91 30.06 -2.68
CA SER A 164 35.22 30.36 -2.11
C SER A 164 36.39 29.57 -2.76
N GLY A 165 36.09 28.58 -3.61
CA GLY A 165 37.07 27.72 -4.27
C GLY A 165 37.49 26.48 -3.47
N LYS A 166 37.00 26.35 -2.24
CA LYS A 166 37.23 25.16 -1.40
C LYS A 166 36.45 23.96 -1.93
N LYS A 167 36.98 22.76 -1.70
CA LYS A 167 36.34 21.51 -2.12
C LYS A 167 34.96 21.37 -1.46
N LEU A 168 33.96 21.03 -2.27
CA LEU A 168 32.62 20.67 -1.81
C LEU A 168 32.42 19.16 -1.93
N ALA A 169 32.77 18.58 -3.08
CA ALA A 169 32.67 17.13 -3.30
C ALA A 169 33.66 16.62 -4.35
N GLU A 170 34.05 15.35 -4.25
CA GLU A 170 34.82 14.58 -5.22
C GLU A 170 34.16 13.22 -5.38
N TYR A 171 34.00 12.76 -6.62
CA TYR A 171 33.32 11.52 -6.95
C TYR A 171 33.73 11.00 -8.32
N ILE A 172 33.38 9.75 -8.64
CA ILE A 172 33.68 9.15 -9.95
C ILE A 172 32.37 8.94 -10.70
N SER A 173 32.37 9.21 -12.01
CA SER A 173 31.28 8.87 -12.91
C SER A 173 31.73 7.94 -14.04
N ASP A 174 30.85 7.02 -14.45
CA ASP A 174 31.08 6.16 -15.60
C ASP A 174 30.72 6.83 -16.94
N LYS A 175 30.83 6.06 -18.03
CA LYS A 175 30.50 6.51 -19.39
C LYS A 175 29.03 6.89 -19.59
N ASP A 176 28.14 6.37 -18.74
CA ASP A 176 26.70 6.63 -18.79
C ASP A 176 26.32 7.79 -17.84
N GLY A 177 27.31 8.39 -17.16
CA GLY A 177 27.15 9.50 -16.23
C GLY A 177 26.73 9.08 -14.83
N LYS A 178 26.71 7.78 -14.52
CA LYS A 178 26.32 7.27 -13.19
C LYS A 178 27.47 7.36 -12.21
N LEU A 179 27.16 7.66 -10.96
CA LEU A 179 28.12 7.65 -9.86
C LEU A 179 28.58 6.22 -9.56
N GLN A 180 29.90 6.09 -9.43
CA GLN A 180 30.58 4.83 -9.11
C GLN A 180 31.70 5.09 -8.11
N GLY A 181 32.09 4.09 -7.33
CA GLY A 181 33.23 4.15 -6.44
C GLY A 181 33.13 5.24 -5.37
N LYS A 182 34.29 5.75 -4.96
CA LYS A 182 34.40 6.62 -3.79
C LYS A 182 33.72 7.98 -4.01
N TYR A 183 32.95 8.38 -3.02
CA TYR A 183 32.40 9.72 -2.87
C TYR A 183 32.91 10.34 -1.56
N ILE A 184 33.37 11.58 -1.63
CA ILE A 184 33.73 12.36 -0.45
C ILE A 184 33.18 13.78 -0.64
N SER A 185 32.58 14.33 0.41
CA SER A 185 32.17 15.73 0.47
C SER A 185 32.67 16.41 1.73
N TRP A 186 32.85 17.73 1.68
CA TRP A 186 33.39 18.54 2.77
C TRP A 186 32.47 19.71 3.08
N PHE A 187 32.52 20.18 4.33
CA PHE A 187 31.98 21.49 4.70
C PHE A 187 32.89 22.60 4.18
N GLU A 188 32.39 23.84 4.13
CA GLU A 188 33.20 24.97 3.65
C GLU A 188 34.42 25.27 4.53
N LEU A 189 34.44 24.81 5.78
CA LEU A 189 35.63 24.89 6.63
C LEU A 189 36.70 23.82 6.30
N GLY A 190 36.36 22.82 5.47
CA GLY A 190 37.27 21.78 5.00
C GLY A 190 37.22 20.47 5.80
N SER A 191 36.43 20.40 6.88
CA SER A 191 36.13 19.13 7.55
C SER A 191 35.29 18.23 6.64
N LYS A 192 35.52 16.92 6.71
CA LYS A 192 34.69 15.96 5.96
C LYS A 192 33.24 16.12 6.40
N MET A 193 32.33 16.08 5.43
CA MET A 193 30.89 16.11 5.64
C MET A 193 30.29 14.72 5.48
N LYS A 194 30.67 14.02 4.41
CA LYS A 194 30.22 12.63 4.13
C LYS A 194 31.27 11.90 3.32
N GLU A 195 31.37 10.58 3.52
CA GLU A 195 32.10 9.70 2.63
C GLU A 195 31.46 8.32 2.55
N GLY A 196 31.65 7.65 1.41
CA GLY A 196 31.13 6.32 1.15
C GLY A 196 31.38 5.89 -0.29
N GLU A 197 30.71 4.83 -0.71
CA GLU A 197 30.82 4.29 -2.06
C GLU A 197 29.47 4.32 -2.78
N PHE A 198 29.50 4.59 -4.08
CA PHE A 198 28.37 4.42 -4.99
C PHE A 198 28.61 3.25 -5.93
N VAL A 199 27.53 2.55 -6.28
CA VAL A 199 27.48 1.59 -7.38
C VAL A 199 26.24 1.92 -8.19
N ASN A 200 26.41 2.33 -9.46
CA ASN A 200 25.32 2.72 -10.36
C ASN A 200 24.33 3.72 -9.75
N ASP A 201 24.83 4.84 -9.20
CA ASP A 201 24.05 5.86 -8.47
C ASP A 201 23.48 5.44 -7.11
N GLU A 202 23.65 4.18 -6.69
CA GLU A 202 23.14 3.67 -5.42
C GLU A 202 24.21 3.64 -4.35
N LYS A 203 23.88 4.09 -3.13
CA LYS A 203 24.78 4.00 -1.98
C LYS A 203 25.12 2.54 -1.72
N ASN A 204 26.40 2.24 -1.59
CA ASN A 204 26.91 0.93 -1.29
C ASN A 204 27.92 0.98 -0.15
N GLU A 205 28.08 -0.14 0.54
CA GLU A 205 28.95 -0.30 1.69
C GLU A 205 28.66 0.70 2.83
N VAL A 206 29.68 1.01 3.63
CA VAL A 206 29.55 1.87 4.79
C VAL A 206 29.65 3.33 4.37
N TRP A 207 28.61 4.08 4.73
CA TRP A 207 28.54 5.53 4.62
C TRP A 207 28.79 6.17 5.97
N PHE A 208 29.68 7.16 5.99
CA PHE A 208 29.98 7.97 7.14
C PHE A 208 29.44 9.38 6.91
N GLU A 209 28.77 9.94 7.90
CA GLU A 209 28.41 11.36 7.94
C GLU A 209 29.01 11.98 9.19
N TYR A 210 29.49 13.21 9.06
CA TYR A 210 30.18 13.93 10.11
C TYR A 210 29.47 15.26 10.40
N ASN A 211 29.66 15.78 11.61
CA ASN A 211 29.31 17.15 11.96
C ASN A 211 30.41 18.11 11.52
N GLU A 212 30.14 19.42 11.52
CA GLU A 212 31.11 20.45 11.12
C GLU A 212 32.38 20.44 11.97
N ASP A 213 32.28 20.06 13.25
CA ASP A 213 33.39 19.89 14.19
C ASP A 213 34.26 18.64 13.91
N GLY A 214 33.88 17.81 12.94
CA GLY A 214 34.55 16.57 12.56
C GLY A 214 34.12 15.34 13.36
N SER A 215 33.23 15.49 14.36
CA SER A 215 32.68 14.33 15.09
C SER A 215 31.82 13.47 14.17
N LEU A 216 31.89 12.14 14.35
CA LEU A 216 31.08 11.20 13.58
C LEU A 216 29.60 11.37 13.96
N LYS A 217 28.79 11.80 12.99
CA LYS A 217 27.34 11.98 13.15
C LYS A 217 26.60 10.66 12.98
N SER A 218 26.96 9.89 11.95
CA SER A 218 26.37 8.57 11.72
C SER A 218 27.28 7.66 10.90
N LYS A 219 27.14 6.36 11.11
CA LYS A 219 27.75 5.30 10.32
C LYS A 219 26.64 4.36 9.90
N THR A 220 26.39 4.23 8.60
CA THR A 220 25.27 3.46 8.06
C THR A 220 25.75 2.57 6.93
N GLU A 221 25.46 1.27 7.01
CA GLU A 221 25.77 0.33 5.94
C GLU A 221 24.60 0.27 4.94
N TYR A 222 24.94 0.26 3.65
CA TYR A 222 24.01 0.15 2.54
C TYR A 222 24.42 -1.00 1.63
N ASN A 223 23.42 -1.66 1.04
CA ASN A 223 23.60 -2.58 -0.07
C ASN A 223 22.68 -2.12 -1.20
N LEU A 224 23.27 -1.57 -2.27
CA LEU A 224 22.53 -1.10 -3.45
C LEU A 224 21.34 -0.20 -3.07
N GLY A 225 21.63 0.87 -2.34
CA GLY A 225 20.67 1.91 -1.92
C GLY A 225 19.82 1.55 -0.71
N LYS A 226 19.80 0.28 -0.28
CA LYS A 226 19.01 -0.17 0.88
C LYS A 226 19.85 -0.18 2.14
N ARG A 227 19.35 0.44 3.21
CA ARG A 227 20.01 0.39 4.53
C ARG A 227 20.02 -1.04 5.07
N VAL A 228 21.19 -1.50 5.49
CA VAL A 228 21.36 -2.76 6.20
C VAL A 228 21.10 -2.51 7.70
N PRO A 229 20.12 -3.18 8.33
CA PRO A 229 19.89 -3.05 9.76
C PRO A 229 21.10 -3.51 10.57
N THR A 230 21.36 -2.83 11.69
CA THR A 230 22.42 -3.21 12.61
C THR A 230 22.09 -4.53 13.30
N GLN A 231 23.11 -5.18 13.88
CA GLN A 231 22.90 -6.41 14.64
C GLN A 231 21.97 -6.18 15.85
N GLU A 232 22.11 -5.07 16.55
CA GLU A 232 21.24 -4.67 17.66
C GLU A 232 19.77 -4.48 17.21
N GLU A 233 19.54 -3.85 16.05
CA GLU A 233 18.20 -3.69 15.50
C GLU A 233 17.56 -5.04 15.15
N LYS A 234 18.34 -5.96 14.58
CA LYS A 234 17.88 -7.33 14.30
C LYS A 234 17.51 -8.07 15.60
N GLU A 235 18.30 -7.93 16.65
CA GLU A 235 18.04 -8.55 17.96
C GLU A 235 16.77 -7.97 18.62
N ILE A 236 16.56 -6.66 18.51
CA ILE A 236 15.32 -5.99 18.99
C ILE A 236 14.11 -6.51 18.22
N GLU A 237 14.21 -6.64 16.90
CA GLU A 237 13.12 -7.13 16.05
C GLU A 237 12.81 -8.60 16.34
N GLU A 238 13.82 -9.44 16.53
CA GLU A 238 13.66 -10.85 16.92
C GLU A 238 13.01 -10.98 18.30
N LYS A 239 13.39 -10.14 19.27
CA LYS A 239 12.77 -10.11 20.60
C LYS A 239 11.28 -9.74 20.52
N LYS A 240 10.94 -8.70 19.74
CA LYS A 240 9.55 -8.30 19.50
C LYS A 240 8.72 -9.41 18.86
N LEU A 241 9.30 -10.15 17.91
CA LEU A 241 8.63 -11.28 17.28
C LEU A 241 8.33 -12.38 18.31
N LYS A 242 9.32 -12.77 19.13
CA LYS A 242 9.14 -13.77 20.19
C LYS A 242 8.08 -13.35 21.21
N GLU A 243 8.06 -12.08 21.61
CA GLU A 243 7.04 -11.54 22.53
C GLU A 243 5.64 -11.56 21.90
N ALA A 244 5.51 -11.20 20.62
CA ALA A 244 4.24 -11.25 19.89
C ALA A 244 3.71 -12.69 19.72
N GLU A 245 4.59 -13.65 19.41
CA GLU A 245 4.23 -15.07 19.32
C GLU A 245 3.77 -15.63 20.67
N ALA A 246 4.47 -15.29 21.77
CA ALA A 246 4.09 -15.69 23.12
C ALA A 246 2.72 -15.11 23.51
N GLU A 247 2.47 -13.83 23.20
CA GLU A 247 1.19 -13.17 23.47
C GLU A 247 0.05 -13.80 22.67
N ALA A 248 0.28 -14.12 21.39
CA ALA A 248 -0.70 -14.80 20.55
C ALA A 248 -1.07 -16.17 21.11
N LYS A 249 -0.07 -16.95 21.54
CA LYS A 249 -0.29 -18.27 22.16
C LYS A 249 -1.07 -18.16 23.47
N ARG A 250 -0.79 -17.13 24.30
CA ARG A 250 -1.55 -16.90 25.54
C ARG A 250 -3.02 -16.58 25.24
N LYS A 251 -3.27 -15.65 24.31
CA LYS A 251 -4.64 -15.28 23.89
C LYS A 251 -5.43 -16.46 23.34
N GLU A 252 -4.79 -17.32 22.55
CA GLU A 252 -5.45 -18.52 22.03
C GLU A 252 -5.80 -19.49 23.17
N THR A 253 -4.89 -19.68 24.13
CA THR A 253 -5.15 -20.53 25.30
C THR A 253 -6.33 -19.99 26.14
N GLU A 254 -6.34 -18.68 26.41
CA GLU A 254 -7.44 -18.01 27.13
C GLU A 254 -8.77 -18.08 26.36
N LYS A 255 -8.74 -18.03 25.03
CA LYS A 255 -9.93 -18.20 24.19
C LYS A 255 -10.48 -19.62 24.30
N VAL A 256 -9.64 -20.64 24.16
CA VAL A 256 -10.04 -22.05 24.29
C VAL A 256 -10.63 -22.32 25.69
N GLU A 257 -10.04 -21.75 26.74
CA GLU A 257 -10.55 -21.92 28.11
C GLU A 257 -11.91 -21.25 28.31
N ARG A 258 -12.11 -20.04 27.75
CA ARG A 258 -13.42 -19.36 27.75
C ARG A 258 -14.48 -20.15 26.98
N GLU A 259 -14.14 -20.71 25.82
CA GLU A 259 -15.06 -21.52 25.02
C GLU A 259 -15.46 -22.80 25.76
N LYS A 260 -14.52 -23.47 26.44
CA LYS A 260 -14.83 -24.63 27.30
C LYS A 260 -15.78 -24.25 28.44
N LYS A 261 -15.53 -23.11 29.11
CA LYS A 261 -16.40 -22.63 30.19
C LYS A 261 -17.81 -22.33 29.67
N TRP A 262 -17.92 -21.64 28.54
CA TRP A 262 -19.21 -21.36 27.89
C TRP A 262 -19.95 -22.66 27.53
N ALA A 263 -19.26 -23.63 26.93
CA ALA A 263 -19.87 -24.90 26.54
C ALA A 263 -20.46 -25.64 27.75
N ASN A 264 -19.73 -25.70 28.86
CA ASN A 264 -20.20 -26.29 30.11
C ASN A 264 -21.41 -25.53 30.70
N GLU A 265 -21.38 -24.19 30.70
CA GLU A 265 -22.51 -23.37 31.17
C GLU A 265 -23.76 -23.58 30.31
N ALA A 266 -23.61 -23.66 28.99
CA ALA A 266 -24.69 -23.92 28.06
C ALA A 266 -25.29 -25.32 28.23
N GLU A 267 -24.46 -26.34 28.43
CA GLU A 267 -24.91 -27.71 28.71
C GLU A 267 -25.71 -27.78 30.02
N ASN A 268 -25.19 -27.17 31.09
CA ASN A 268 -25.90 -27.10 32.37
C ASN A 268 -27.23 -26.35 32.27
N ALA A 269 -27.28 -25.24 31.52
CA ALA A 269 -28.51 -24.50 31.27
C ALA A 269 -29.54 -25.35 30.51
N LYS A 270 -29.09 -26.13 29.51
CA LYS A 270 -29.96 -27.05 28.76
C LYS A 270 -30.52 -28.15 29.65
N LEU A 271 -29.70 -28.75 30.52
CA LEU A 271 -30.14 -29.77 31.48
C LEU A 271 -31.17 -29.19 32.46
N LYS A 272 -30.94 -27.97 32.96
CA LYS A 272 -31.89 -27.27 33.82
C LYS A 272 -33.23 -27.03 33.12
N GLN A 273 -33.21 -26.56 31.87
CA GLN A 273 -34.44 -26.33 31.10
C GLN A 273 -35.21 -27.63 30.83
N ILE A 274 -34.52 -28.75 30.58
CA ILE A 274 -35.14 -30.07 30.45
C ILE A 274 -35.83 -30.45 31.75
N GLN A 275 -35.16 -30.26 32.89
CA GLN A 275 -35.72 -30.55 34.21
C GLN A 275 -36.98 -29.71 34.51
N GLU A 276 -36.90 -28.39 34.30
CA GLU A 276 -38.03 -27.47 34.48
C GLU A 276 -39.24 -27.84 33.59
N ARG A 277 -38.97 -28.31 32.35
CA ARG A 277 -40.03 -28.80 31.45
C ARG A 277 -40.71 -30.06 31.98
N LYS A 278 -39.93 -31.02 32.48
CA LYS A 278 -40.45 -32.26 33.07
C LYS A 278 -41.28 -31.99 34.33
N GLU A 279 -40.81 -31.09 35.18
CA GLU A 279 -41.56 -30.65 36.37
C GLU A 279 -42.89 -29.98 36.00
N SER A 280 -42.87 -29.14 34.94
CA SER A 280 -44.08 -28.54 34.39
C SER A 280 -45.05 -29.58 33.82
N GLU A 281 -44.55 -30.56 33.07
CA GLU A 281 -45.36 -31.68 32.54
C GLU A 281 -46.04 -32.45 33.67
N LEU A 282 -45.28 -32.83 34.71
CA LEU A 282 -45.82 -33.52 35.89
C LEU A 282 -46.90 -32.68 36.58
N TYR A 283 -46.70 -31.37 36.71
CA TYR A 283 -47.67 -30.46 37.30
C TYR A 283 -49.00 -30.48 36.54
N TYR A 284 -48.97 -30.34 35.21
CA TYR A 284 -50.19 -30.34 34.39
C TYR A 284 -50.93 -31.68 34.45
N ILE A 285 -50.22 -32.81 34.34
CA ILE A 285 -50.84 -34.15 34.47
C ILE A 285 -51.55 -34.30 35.82
N ASN A 286 -50.96 -33.76 36.89
CA ASN A 286 -51.57 -33.80 38.21
C ASN A 286 -52.82 -32.91 38.32
N GLN A 287 -52.86 -31.76 37.63
CA GLN A 287 -54.06 -30.92 37.56
C GLN A 287 -55.19 -31.59 36.76
N ASP A 288 -54.83 -32.22 35.63
CA ASP A 288 -55.78 -32.98 34.82
C ASP A 288 -56.36 -34.14 35.63
N PHE A 289 -55.51 -34.89 36.35
CA PHE A 289 -55.97 -35.97 37.22
C PHE A 289 -56.91 -35.45 38.31
N LYS A 290 -56.60 -34.32 38.94
CA LYS A 290 -57.46 -33.73 39.97
C LYS A 290 -58.86 -33.40 39.42
N SER A 291 -58.92 -32.84 38.22
CA SER A 291 -60.17 -32.51 37.53
C SER A 291 -60.97 -33.78 37.17
N GLU A 292 -60.33 -34.75 36.54
CA GLU A 292 -60.95 -36.02 36.15
C GLU A 292 -61.40 -36.84 37.36
N ASN A 293 -60.59 -36.89 38.41
CA ASN A 293 -60.91 -37.57 39.65
C ASN A 293 -62.11 -36.91 40.35
N GLN A 294 -62.22 -35.58 40.32
CA GLN A 294 -63.38 -34.89 40.86
C GLN A 294 -64.66 -35.27 40.11
N LEU A 295 -64.61 -35.42 38.78
CA LEU A 295 -65.73 -35.93 37.99
C LEU A 295 -66.08 -37.38 38.37
N VAL A 296 -65.08 -38.24 38.55
CA VAL A 296 -65.30 -39.62 39.02
C VAL A 296 -66.01 -39.61 40.38
N ILE A 297 -65.52 -38.84 41.35
CA ILE A 297 -66.14 -38.72 42.67
C ILE A 297 -67.60 -38.27 42.55
N THR A 298 -67.89 -37.21 41.80
CA THR A 298 -69.25 -36.68 41.63
C THR A 298 -70.20 -37.64 40.93
N LYS A 299 -69.71 -38.47 39.99
CA LYS A 299 -70.53 -39.44 39.25
C LYS A 299 -70.78 -40.74 40.01
N TYR A 300 -69.82 -41.17 40.83
CA TYR A 300 -69.87 -42.48 41.51
C TYR A 300 -70.36 -42.38 42.96
N GLN A 301 -70.26 -41.21 43.60
CA GLN A 301 -70.77 -40.98 44.95
C GLN A 301 -72.09 -40.21 44.91
N TYR A 302 -73.08 -40.65 45.69
CA TYR A 302 -74.30 -39.89 45.95
C TYR A 302 -74.69 -40.00 47.43
N ARG A 303 -75.43 -39.00 47.92
CA ARG A 303 -75.84 -38.93 49.32
C ARG A 303 -77.31 -39.34 49.44
N GLU A 304 -77.59 -40.24 50.37
CA GLU A 304 -78.95 -40.64 50.74
C GLU A 304 -79.05 -40.51 52.27
N GLN A 305 -79.80 -39.50 52.73
CA GLN A 305 -79.80 -39.03 54.13
C GLN A 305 -78.38 -38.68 54.61
N ASP A 306 -77.91 -39.22 55.75
CA ASP A 306 -76.58 -38.98 56.31
C ASP A 306 -75.51 -39.96 55.80
N ASN A 307 -75.85 -40.90 54.91
CA ASN A 307 -74.93 -41.92 54.41
C ASN A 307 -74.47 -41.63 52.97
N VAL A 308 -73.17 -41.81 52.73
CA VAL A 308 -72.59 -41.80 51.38
C VAL A 308 -72.76 -43.19 50.76
N LYS A 309 -73.46 -43.25 49.62
CA LYS A 309 -73.61 -44.46 48.80
C LYS A 309 -72.79 -44.34 47.51
N TYR A 310 -72.49 -45.50 46.93
CA TYR A 310 -71.61 -45.62 45.77
C TYR A 310 -72.31 -46.37 44.65
N ILE A 311 -72.37 -45.77 43.47
CA ILE A 311 -72.69 -46.45 42.22
C ILE A 311 -71.51 -47.37 41.90
N LYS A 312 -71.76 -48.61 41.49
CA LYS A 312 -70.71 -49.61 41.16
C LYS A 312 -69.64 -49.71 42.25
N LYS A 313 -70.11 -49.94 43.49
CA LYS A 313 -69.33 -49.81 44.73
C LYS A 313 -67.96 -50.52 44.69
N ASN A 314 -67.89 -51.74 44.14
CA ASN A 314 -66.63 -52.47 44.09
C ASN A 314 -65.66 -51.87 43.08
N LEU A 315 -66.16 -51.41 41.93
CA LEU A 315 -65.37 -50.71 40.91
C LEU A 315 -64.76 -49.43 41.48
N TYR A 316 -65.59 -48.60 42.13
CA TYR A 316 -65.16 -47.33 42.72
C TYR A 316 -64.12 -47.52 43.83
N LYS A 317 -64.33 -48.48 44.73
CA LYS A 317 -63.37 -48.79 45.81
C LYS A 317 -62.02 -49.26 45.28
N SER A 318 -62.01 -50.13 44.27
CA SER A 318 -60.75 -50.60 43.67
C SER A 318 -60.00 -49.48 42.96
N TYR A 319 -60.72 -48.54 42.33
CA TYR A 319 -60.14 -47.33 41.76
C TYR A 319 -59.50 -46.43 42.84
N GLU A 320 -60.17 -46.21 43.97
CA GLU A 320 -59.60 -45.43 45.08
C GLU A 320 -58.33 -46.07 45.63
N ILE A 321 -58.31 -47.41 45.77
CA ILE A 321 -57.13 -48.15 46.22
C ILE A 321 -55.97 -47.97 45.23
N ALA A 322 -56.24 -48.15 43.92
CA ALA A 322 -55.23 -48.02 42.88
C ALA A 322 -54.66 -46.60 42.78
N THR A 323 -55.53 -45.59 42.81
CA THR A 323 -55.09 -44.18 42.70
C THR A 323 -54.41 -43.70 43.97
N ALA A 324 -54.84 -44.13 45.16
CA ALA A 324 -54.16 -43.83 46.42
C ALA A 324 -52.74 -44.43 46.45
N TYR A 325 -52.60 -45.69 46.04
CA TYR A 325 -51.30 -46.38 45.96
C TYR A 325 -50.32 -45.66 45.04
N ILE A 326 -50.76 -45.29 43.82
CA ILE A 326 -49.91 -44.55 42.87
C ILE A 326 -49.56 -43.16 43.42
N SER A 327 -50.51 -42.49 44.08
CA SER A 327 -50.28 -41.17 44.69
C SER A 327 -49.22 -41.21 45.79
N GLU A 328 -49.27 -42.21 46.66
CA GLU A 328 -48.26 -42.43 47.69
C GLU A 328 -46.89 -42.68 47.08
N TYR A 329 -46.82 -43.46 45.99
CA TYR A 329 -45.57 -43.76 45.31
C TYR A 329 -44.93 -42.52 44.68
N ILE A 330 -45.72 -41.69 43.99
CA ILE A 330 -45.28 -40.42 43.40
C ILE A 330 -44.74 -39.45 44.48
N SER A 331 -45.41 -39.37 45.63
CA SER A 331 -45.07 -38.42 46.69
C SER A 331 -43.89 -38.85 47.55
N ASN A 332 -43.80 -40.14 47.91
CA ASN A 332 -42.93 -40.59 49.00
C ASN A 332 -41.86 -41.61 48.60
N LYS A 333 -41.96 -42.23 47.42
CA LYS A 333 -41.12 -43.40 47.07
C LYS A 333 -40.33 -43.24 45.78
N GLU A 334 -40.73 -42.35 44.88
CA GLU A 334 -40.02 -42.08 43.64
C GLU A 334 -39.30 -40.72 43.70
N ASN A 335 -38.07 -40.66 43.19
CA ASN A 335 -37.28 -39.42 43.09
C ASN A 335 -36.95 -39.08 41.62
N ASP A 336 -37.04 -40.05 40.71
CA ASP A 336 -36.87 -39.84 39.28
C ASP A 336 -38.12 -39.16 38.69
N ILE A 337 -37.93 -37.97 38.12
CA ILE A 337 -39.02 -37.18 37.55
C ILE A 337 -39.69 -37.88 36.35
N ASP A 338 -38.95 -38.65 35.56
CA ASP A 338 -39.52 -39.38 34.42
C ASP A 338 -40.48 -40.46 34.89
N LYS A 339 -40.08 -41.21 35.92
CA LYS A 339 -40.93 -42.21 36.56
C LYS A 339 -42.14 -41.58 37.26
N LYS A 340 -41.98 -40.41 37.88
CA LYS A 340 -43.12 -39.66 38.43
C LYS A 340 -44.13 -39.28 37.36
N ILE A 341 -43.66 -38.81 36.20
CA ILE A 341 -44.51 -38.48 35.05
C ILE A 341 -45.26 -39.73 34.57
N GLU A 342 -44.57 -40.86 34.42
CA GLU A 342 -45.18 -42.13 34.00
C GLU A 342 -46.27 -42.57 34.98
N LEU A 343 -45.97 -42.60 36.28
CA LEU A 343 -46.94 -42.93 37.32
C LEU A 343 -48.13 -41.95 37.35
N ALA A 344 -47.87 -40.65 37.16
CA ALA A 344 -48.93 -39.65 37.11
C ALA A 344 -49.86 -39.86 35.89
N LYS A 345 -49.30 -40.24 34.72
CA LYS A 345 -50.08 -40.61 33.53
C LYS A 345 -50.93 -41.86 33.78
N THR A 346 -50.35 -42.90 34.40
CA THR A 346 -51.09 -44.11 34.81
C THR A 346 -52.27 -43.77 35.73
N ARG A 347 -52.03 -42.88 36.70
CA ARG A 347 -53.08 -42.40 37.62
C ARG A 347 -54.18 -41.60 36.90
N LEU A 348 -53.81 -40.70 35.99
CA LEU A 348 -54.76 -39.97 35.14
C LEU A 348 -55.59 -40.92 34.27
N ASN A 349 -54.96 -41.92 33.65
CA ASN A 349 -55.64 -42.92 32.82
C ASN A 349 -56.66 -43.74 33.61
N LEU A 350 -56.39 -44.06 34.89
CA LEU A 350 -57.37 -44.70 35.77
C LEU A 350 -58.62 -43.82 35.93
N ALA A 351 -58.46 -42.52 36.14
CA ALA A 351 -59.58 -41.59 36.31
C ALA A 351 -60.42 -41.48 35.03
N LEU A 352 -59.75 -41.32 33.87
CA LEU A 352 -60.39 -41.31 32.56
C LEU A 352 -61.13 -42.63 32.29
N LYS A 353 -60.52 -43.77 32.64
CA LYS A 353 -61.14 -45.08 32.50
C LYS A 353 -62.40 -45.20 33.36
N MET A 354 -62.37 -44.71 34.60
CA MET A 354 -63.55 -44.66 35.47
C MET A 354 -64.66 -43.80 34.88
N ASN A 355 -64.33 -42.62 34.36
CA ASN A 355 -65.29 -41.74 33.70
C ASN A 355 -65.93 -42.40 32.48
N PHE A 356 -65.20 -43.24 31.74
CA PHE A 356 -65.74 -44.03 30.63
C PHE A 356 -66.64 -45.19 31.08
N LEU A 357 -66.30 -45.87 32.18
CA LEU A 357 -67.00 -47.07 32.64
C LEU A 357 -68.36 -46.80 33.29
N ILE A 358 -68.68 -45.54 33.64
CA ILE A 358 -69.91 -45.20 34.39
C ILE A 358 -71.19 -45.63 33.65
N ASP A 359 -71.22 -45.48 32.33
CA ASP A 359 -72.39 -45.81 31.49
C ASP A 359 -72.32 -47.21 30.86
N LYS A 360 -71.32 -48.02 31.25
CA LYS A 360 -71.10 -49.37 30.70
C LYS A 360 -71.56 -50.46 31.66
N ASN A 361 -71.86 -51.65 31.14
CA ASN A 361 -72.07 -52.81 32.00
C ASN A 361 -70.73 -53.31 32.55
N THR A 362 -70.57 -53.30 33.87
CA THR A 362 -69.32 -53.63 34.58
C THR A 362 -69.44 -54.84 35.50
N ASN A 363 -70.53 -55.61 35.41
CA ASN A 363 -70.84 -56.69 36.37
C ASN A 363 -69.70 -57.72 36.53
N ASP A 364 -69.09 -58.16 35.43
CA ASP A 364 -68.01 -59.16 35.49
C ASP A 364 -66.70 -58.56 36.02
N LEU A 365 -66.38 -57.34 35.61
CA LEU A 365 -65.24 -56.60 36.15
C LEU A 365 -65.39 -56.34 37.66
N GLU A 366 -66.58 -55.96 38.12
CA GLU A 366 -66.87 -55.75 39.54
C GLU A 366 -66.79 -57.03 40.37
N LYS A 367 -67.17 -58.18 39.80
CA LYS A 367 -67.00 -59.49 40.45
C LYS A 367 -65.52 -59.86 40.59
N GLN A 368 -64.69 -59.57 39.58
CA GLN A 368 -63.26 -59.81 39.61
C GLN A 368 -62.59 -58.89 40.65
N LEU A 369 -62.83 -57.58 40.54
CA LEU A 369 -62.29 -56.57 41.45
C LEU A 369 -62.65 -56.81 42.92
N LYS A 370 -63.84 -57.36 43.21
CA LYS A 370 -64.25 -57.73 44.57
C LYS A 370 -63.35 -58.80 45.20
N LYS A 371 -62.71 -59.65 44.40
CA LYS A 371 -61.86 -60.77 44.85
C LYS A 371 -60.36 -60.47 44.80
N THR A 372 -59.97 -59.32 44.24
CA THR A 372 -58.56 -58.96 44.03
C THR A 372 -58.09 -58.01 45.12
N GLU A 373 -57.09 -58.42 45.89
CA GLU A 373 -56.47 -57.60 46.95
C GLU A 373 -55.16 -56.94 46.50
N ASN A 374 -54.48 -57.50 45.50
CA ASN A 374 -53.22 -56.96 44.99
C ASN A 374 -53.47 -55.71 44.14
N VAL A 375 -52.86 -54.58 44.52
CA VAL A 375 -53.09 -53.29 43.87
C VAL A 375 -52.60 -53.24 42.42
N LEU A 376 -51.50 -53.94 42.09
CA LEU A 376 -51.00 -54.00 40.71
C LEU A 376 -51.96 -54.81 39.82
N GLU A 377 -52.49 -55.91 40.35
CA GLU A 377 -53.50 -56.71 39.66
C GLU A 377 -54.81 -55.91 39.46
N ILE A 378 -55.21 -55.10 40.45
CA ILE A 378 -56.33 -54.16 40.31
C ILE A 378 -56.09 -53.19 39.13
N ILE A 379 -54.90 -52.57 39.05
CA ILE A 379 -54.55 -51.64 37.95
C ILE A 379 -54.62 -52.35 36.59
N GLN A 380 -54.11 -53.58 36.50
CA GLN A 380 -54.16 -54.39 35.29
C GLN A 380 -55.60 -54.76 34.88
N LEU A 381 -56.49 -55.02 35.84
CA LEU A 381 -57.91 -55.27 35.58
C LEU A 381 -58.64 -54.03 35.01
N PHE A 382 -58.15 -52.81 35.29
CA PHE A 382 -58.61 -51.60 34.60
C PHE A 382 -58.11 -51.48 33.15
N GLY A 383 -57.26 -52.42 32.70
CA GLY A 383 -56.70 -52.47 31.36
C GLY A 383 -55.56 -51.47 31.14
N ILE A 384 -54.88 -51.07 32.22
CA ILE A 384 -53.74 -50.16 32.19
C ILE A 384 -52.49 -50.99 32.45
N LYS A 385 -51.51 -50.88 31.54
CA LYS A 385 -50.26 -51.62 31.60
C LYS A 385 -49.33 -51.08 32.66
#